data_AF-A0A6P1KGQ4-F1
#
_entry.id   AF-A0A6P1KGQ4-F1
#
_cell.length_a   1.000
_cell.length_b   1.000
_cell.length_c   1.000
_cell.angle_alpha   90.00
_cell.angle_beta   90.00
_cell.angle_gamma   90.00
#
_symmetry.space_group_name_H-M   'P 1'
#
loop_
_entity.id
_entity.type
_entity.pdbx_description
1 polymer ?
#
loop_
_entity_poly.entity_id
_entity_poly.type
_entity_poly.pdbx_seq_one_letter_code
_entity_poly.pdbx_strand_id
1 'polypeptide(L)'
;MPKKHIELRRKRYFKLSSQIAQLDNAQLRSLFDNSESNESSTGWGMNHTIVLGESKVFVKRVPLTNIEFDNLFSTRNLYNLPTYCNYGFGSTGFGVFRELVTHIKTTNWVLSGAIATFPLMYHYRIIPFSGQRADVDMERLRDYVEYWGNSANAGNYMLDRAIANYELLLFLEYIPYVLETWLQDNPNKLQKPLDDLRTTITFLRTKGIIHFDAHFRNILTDGKQTYLTDFGLVLDKSFTLTKDEKSFFKQNAFYDYGEVLRNLGHLIRSPYDLCSENDKRRIIEKYGIKEGLKPHELRSILLDNIEQIHADGIMKLDKFYVASIVKYRSIIVLMQDFFSDMWENNNKDTKLRHAELRLLLKETGFIHGVGNGR
;
A
#
# COMPACT_ATOMS: atom_id res chain seq x y z
N MET A 1 -20.83 -18.20 -12.02
CA MET A 1 -19.52 -17.76 -12.56
C MET A 1 -18.47 -17.40 -11.49
N PRO A 2 -18.78 -16.82 -10.31
CA PRO A 2 -17.79 -16.59 -9.23
C PRO A 2 -17.19 -17.86 -8.61
N LYS A 3 -18.03 -18.89 -8.39
CA LYS A 3 -17.58 -20.20 -7.86
C LYS A 3 -16.53 -20.88 -8.74
N LYS A 4 -16.64 -20.75 -10.07
CA LYS A 4 -15.66 -21.33 -11.01
C LYS A 4 -14.31 -20.60 -10.94
N HIS A 5 -14.31 -19.29 -10.71
CA HIS A 5 -13.09 -18.50 -10.59
C HIS A 5 -12.28 -18.86 -9.34
N ILE A 6 -12.94 -18.94 -8.18
CA ILE A 6 -12.25 -19.30 -6.93
C ILE A 6 -11.71 -20.74 -6.95
N GLU A 7 -12.42 -21.67 -7.57
CA GLU A 7 -11.94 -23.05 -7.75
C GLU A 7 -10.68 -23.12 -8.64
N LEU A 8 -10.60 -22.31 -9.69
CA LEU A 8 -9.39 -22.22 -10.51
C LEU A 8 -8.22 -21.62 -9.72
N ARG A 9 -8.46 -20.56 -8.94
CA ARG A 9 -7.44 -19.98 -8.05
C ARG A 9 -6.94 -20.98 -7.00
N ARG A 10 -7.85 -21.78 -6.38
CA ARG A 10 -7.49 -22.86 -5.45
C ARG A 10 -6.65 -23.95 -6.11
N LYS A 11 -7.05 -24.44 -7.29
CA LYS A 11 -6.27 -25.44 -8.04
C LYS A 11 -4.86 -24.93 -8.38
N ARG A 12 -4.76 -23.67 -8.82
CA ARG A 12 -3.47 -23.02 -9.09
C ARG A 12 -2.63 -22.90 -7.82
N TYR A 13 -3.25 -22.54 -6.69
CA TYR A 13 -2.59 -22.46 -5.39
C TYR A 13 -1.93 -23.79 -5.02
N PHE A 14 -2.67 -24.89 -4.98
CA PHE A 14 -2.10 -26.18 -4.58
C PHE A 14 -1.01 -26.65 -5.54
N LYS A 15 -1.20 -26.46 -6.86
CA LYS A 15 -0.18 -26.80 -7.86
C LYS A 15 1.12 -26.02 -7.64
N LEU A 16 1.05 -24.69 -7.59
CA LEU A 16 2.23 -23.84 -7.47
C LEU A 16 2.89 -23.97 -6.10
N SER A 17 2.10 -24.11 -5.02
CA SER A 17 2.62 -24.34 -3.67
C SER A 17 3.47 -25.60 -3.60
N SER A 18 2.99 -26.73 -4.14
CA SER A 18 3.76 -27.97 -4.19
C SER A 18 4.98 -27.88 -5.11
N GLN A 19 4.86 -27.24 -6.27
CA GLN A 19 5.98 -27.05 -7.20
C GLN A 19 7.11 -26.23 -6.57
N ILE A 20 6.77 -25.10 -5.91
CA ILE A 20 7.76 -24.24 -5.27
C ILE A 20 8.39 -24.93 -4.06
N ALA A 21 7.61 -25.69 -3.28
CA ALA A 21 8.10 -26.38 -2.09
C ALA A 21 9.16 -27.47 -2.39
N GLN A 22 9.19 -27.99 -3.63
CA GLN A 22 10.18 -28.98 -4.07
C GLN A 22 11.53 -28.36 -4.45
N LEU A 23 11.60 -27.04 -4.62
CA LEU A 23 12.82 -26.35 -5.04
C LEU A 23 13.76 -26.17 -3.84
N ASP A 24 15.03 -26.53 -4.03
CA ASP A 24 16.09 -26.18 -3.10
C ASP A 24 16.50 -24.70 -3.25
N ASN A 25 17.39 -24.24 -2.36
CA ASN A 25 17.80 -22.83 -2.37
C ASN A 25 18.61 -22.44 -3.63
N ALA A 26 19.35 -23.37 -4.24
CA ALA A 26 20.10 -23.09 -5.46
C ALA A 26 19.15 -22.96 -6.66
N GLN A 27 18.17 -23.86 -6.76
CA GLN A 27 17.11 -23.80 -7.75
C GLN A 27 16.28 -22.52 -7.61
N LEU A 28 15.89 -22.14 -6.39
CA LEU A 28 15.16 -20.89 -6.14
C LEU A 28 15.94 -19.66 -6.58
N ARG A 29 17.25 -19.61 -6.31
CA ARG A 29 18.11 -18.49 -6.74
C ARG A 29 18.20 -18.38 -8.26
N SER A 30 18.34 -19.52 -8.96
CA SER A 30 18.43 -19.53 -10.43
C SER A 30 17.19 -18.95 -11.13
N LEU A 31 16.03 -18.91 -10.43
CA LEU A 31 14.82 -18.29 -10.96
C LEU A 31 14.91 -16.75 -10.97
N PHE A 32 15.77 -16.15 -10.16
CA PHE A 32 15.94 -14.70 -10.08
C PHE A 32 16.91 -14.18 -11.14
N ASP A 33 17.92 -14.96 -11.51
CA ASP A 33 18.96 -14.59 -12.48
C ASP A 33 18.41 -14.21 -13.87
N ASN A 34 17.27 -14.81 -14.25
CA ASN A 34 16.63 -14.60 -15.55
C ASN A 34 15.29 -13.85 -15.48
N SER A 35 15.00 -13.23 -14.33
CA SER A 35 13.72 -12.55 -14.12
C SER A 35 13.82 -11.05 -14.38
N GLU A 36 12.75 -10.44 -14.87
CA GLU A 36 12.61 -8.98 -14.84
C GLU A 36 12.60 -8.53 -13.37
N SER A 37 13.72 -7.98 -12.92
CA SER A 37 13.84 -7.36 -11.60
C SER A 37 13.33 -5.92 -11.69
N ASN A 38 12.34 -5.59 -10.87
CA ASN A 38 12.00 -4.20 -10.60
C ASN A 38 12.52 -3.89 -9.21
N GLU A 39 13.55 -3.03 -9.12
CA GLU A 39 13.92 -2.45 -7.85
C GLU A 39 12.71 -1.72 -7.27
N SER A 40 12.39 -2.01 -6.01
CA SER A 40 11.38 -1.21 -5.30
C SER A 40 11.84 0.24 -5.31
N SER A 41 10.98 1.17 -5.77
CA SER A 41 11.27 2.61 -5.77
C SER A 41 11.52 3.18 -4.36
N THR A 42 11.31 2.39 -3.31
CA THR A 42 11.59 2.73 -1.91
C THR A 42 12.77 1.97 -1.29
N GLY A 43 13.48 1.11 -2.06
CA GLY A 43 14.90 0.80 -1.84
C GLY A 43 15.30 -0.30 -0.83
N TRP A 44 14.40 -1.16 -0.33
CA TRP A 44 14.79 -2.10 0.76
C TRP A 44 14.29 -3.54 0.62
N GLY A 45 13.73 -3.89 -0.53
CA GLY A 45 13.32 -5.25 -0.89
C GLY A 45 13.32 -5.39 -2.41
N MET A 46 13.54 -6.62 -2.90
CA MET A 46 13.61 -6.89 -4.34
C MET A 46 12.35 -7.61 -4.80
N ASN A 47 11.78 -7.15 -5.90
CA ASN A 47 10.60 -7.76 -6.50
C ASN A 47 10.97 -8.39 -7.84
N HIS A 48 10.49 -9.61 -8.06
CA HIS A 48 10.72 -10.37 -9.28
C HIS A 48 9.40 -10.88 -9.84
N THR A 49 9.29 -11.00 -11.16
CA THR A 49 8.29 -11.85 -11.79
C THR A 49 8.98 -13.08 -12.35
N ILE A 50 8.67 -14.26 -11.81
CA ILE A 50 9.19 -15.54 -12.29
C ILE A 50 8.10 -16.28 -13.07
N VAL A 51 8.53 -17.22 -13.92
CA VAL A 51 7.64 -18.07 -14.70
C VAL A 51 7.83 -19.53 -14.28
N LEU A 52 6.76 -20.18 -13.84
CA LEU A 52 6.71 -21.60 -13.49
C LEU A 52 5.69 -22.31 -14.39
N GLY A 53 6.20 -22.97 -15.44
CA GLY A 53 5.38 -23.48 -16.53
C GLY A 53 4.63 -22.33 -17.23
N GLU A 54 3.30 -22.39 -17.25
CA GLU A 54 2.46 -21.33 -17.84
C GLU A 54 2.07 -20.23 -16.84
N SER A 55 2.51 -20.32 -15.58
CA SER A 55 2.09 -19.39 -14.53
C SER A 55 3.16 -18.35 -14.24
N LYS A 56 2.78 -17.07 -14.23
CA LYS A 56 3.57 -16.00 -13.63
C LYS A 56 3.37 -16.00 -12.12
N VAL A 57 4.46 -15.80 -11.38
CA VAL A 57 4.48 -15.66 -9.92
C VAL A 57 5.25 -14.40 -9.57
N PHE A 58 4.67 -13.57 -8.72
CA PHE A 58 5.34 -12.41 -8.17
C PHE A 58 6.13 -12.84 -6.94
N VAL A 59 7.40 -12.47 -6.83
CA VAL A 59 8.23 -12.82 -5.68
C VAL A 59 8.72 -11.55 -5.01
N LYS A 60 8.35 -11.35 -3.75
CA LYS A 60 8.89 -10.30 -2.89
C LYS A 60 10.02 -10.89 -2.05
N ARG A 61 11.20 -10.30 -2.13
CA ARG A 61 12.37 -10.63 -1.31
C ARG A 61 12.52 -9.55 -0.25
N VAL A 62 12.40 -9.94 1.01
CA VAL A 62 12.49 -9.03 2.15
C VAL A 62 13.75 -9.40 2.95
N PRO A 63 14.66 -8.45 3.22
CA PRO A 63 15.77 -8.69 4.14
C PRO A 63 15.26 -9.19 5.48
N LEU A 64 15.89 -10.24 6.00
CA LEU A 64 15.60 -10.82 7.31
C LEU A 64 16.81 -10.58 8.22
N THR A 65 16.66 -9.66 9.17
CA THR A 65 17.78 -9.29 10.05
C THR A 65 18.17 -10.43 10.98
N ASN A 66 19.36 -10.38 11.58
CA ASN A 66 19.77 -11.39 12.56
C ASN A 66 18.82 -11.41 13.78
N ILE A 67 18.37 -10.24 14.25
CA ILE A 67 17.41 -10.13 15.36
C ILE A 67 16.08 -10.82 15.00
N GLU A 68 15.58 -10.60 13.79
CA GLU A 68 14.37 -11.26 13.32
C GLU A 68 14.60 -12.76 13.13
N PHE A 69 15.73 -13.17 12.57
CA PHE A 69 16.12 -14.58 12.40
C PHE A 69 16.20 -15.32 13.73
N ASP A 70 16.76 -14.72 14.78
CA ASP A 70 16.81 -15.31 16.12
C ASP A 70 15.42 -15.36 16.80
N ASN A 71 14.43 -14.66 16.24
CA ASN A 71 13.07 -14.56 16.74
C ASN A 71 12.03 -14.96 15.67
N LEU A 72 12.29 -16.05 14.93
CA LEU A 72 11.45 -16.50 13.83
C LEU A 72 9.95 -16.49 14.18
N PHE A 73 9.14 -15.93 13.29
CA PHE A 73 7.68 -15.84 13.40
C PHE A 73 7.16 -14.97 14.56
N SER A 74 8.03 -14.25 15.27
CA SER A 74 7.62 -13.28 16.28
C SER A 74 6.91 -12.09 15.63
N THR A 75 5.73 -11.74 16.16
CA THR A 75 4.99 -10.52 15.75
C THR A 75 5.24 -9.34 16.70
N ARG A 76 6.22 -9.46 17.59
CA ARG A 76 6.66 -8.35 18.47
C ARG A 76 7.29 -7.24 17.65
N ASN A 77 7.20 -6.01 18.15
CA ASN A 77 7.99 -4.90 17.65
C ASN A 77 9.44 -5.05 18.18
N LEU A 78 10.26 -5.85 17.49
CA LEU A 78 11.60 -6.25 17.96
C LEU A 78 12.58 -5.06 18.07
N TYR A 79 12.39 -4.04 17.24
CA TYR A 79 13.20 -2.83 17.23
C TYR A 79 12.61 -1.70 18.09
N ASN A 80 11.46 -1.91 18.73
CA ASN A 80 10.72 -0.86 19.43
C ASN A 80 10.52 0.40 18.54
N LEU A 81 10.13 0.18 17.28
CA LEU A 81 9.83 1.24 16.33
C LEU A 81 8.66 2.11 16.84
N PRO A 82 8.74 3.44 16.69
CA PRO A 82 7.61 4.32 16.96
C PRO A 82 6.39 3.96 16.10
N THR A 83 5.19 4.10 16.65
CA THR A 83 3.96 3.68 15.93
C THR A 83 3.65 4.52 14.68
N TYR A 84 4.19 5.75 14.58
CA TYR A 84 4.03 6.54 13.35
C TYR A 84 4.72 5.89 12.14
N CYS A 85 5.66 4.97 12.36
CA CYS A 85 6.29 4.18 11.29
C CYS A 85 5.32 3.24 10.57
N ASN A 86 4.12 3.00 11.12
CA ASN A 86 3.07 2.29 10.41
C ASN A 86 2.46 3.13 9.28
N TYR A 87 2.41 4.46 9.38
CA TYR A 87 1.75 5.25 8.34
C TYR A 87 2.56 5.25 7.03
N GLY A 88 1.90 4.97 5.90
CA GLY A 88 2.49 4.88 4.54
C GLY A 88 2.92 6.21 3.91
N PHE A 89 3.51 7.14 4.66
CA PHE A 89 4.14 8.35 4.12
C PHE A 89 5.60 8.13 3.65
N GLY A 90 6.05 6.88 3.76
CA GLY A 90 7.38 6.33 3.52
C GLY A 90 7.37 4.93 4.14
N SER A 91 8.52 4.27 4.27
CA SER A 91 8.54 2.98 4.97
C SER A 91 9.86 2.73 5.70
N THR A 92 9.76 2.41 6.99
CA THR A 92 10.76 1.62 7.71
C THR A 92 10.56 0.13 7.49
N GLY A 93 9.37 -0.29 7.04
CA GLY A 93 8.82 -1.61 7.33
C GLY A 93 8.48 -1.75 8.82
N PHE A 94 7.64 -2.73 9.18
CA PHE A 94 7.26 -2.95 10.57
C PHE A 94 7.30 -4.44 10.95
N GLY A 95 8.48 -5.05 10.77
CA GLY A 95 8.73 -6.45 11.11
C GLY A 95 8.26 -7.44 10.04
N VAL A 96 9.22 -8.17 9.47
CA VAL A 96 8.98 -9.08 8.33
C VAL A 96 7.96 -10.19 8.62
N PHE A 97 7.91 -10.67 9.86
CA PHE A 97 6.96 -11.72 10.26
C PHE A 97 5.53 -11.21 10.46
N ARG A 98 5.33 -9.90 10.66
CA ARG A 98 3.98 -9.31 10.65
C ARG A 98 3.37 -9.34 9.26
N GLU A 99 4.17 -9.01 8.25
CA GLU A 99 3.79 -9.13 6.84
C GLU A 99 3.50 -10.59 6.47
N LEU A 100 4.40 -11.52 6.81
CA LEU A 100 4.22 -12.95 6.53
C LEU A 100 2.92 -13.51 7.13
N VAL A 101 2.70 -13.29 8.44
CA VAL A 101 1.51 -13.80 9.13
C VAL A 101 0.23 -13.22 8.51
N THR A 102 0.27 -11.97 8.05
CA THR A 102 -0.87 -11.36 7.36
C THR A 102 -1.12 -12.00 6.00
N HIS A 103 -0.08 -12.27 5.20
CA HIS A 103 -0.22 -13.03 3.95
C HIS A 103 -0.80 -14.44 4.18
N ILE A 104 -0.43 -15.12 5.26
CA ILE A 104 -1.03 -16.41 5.64
C ILE A 104 -2.53 -16.25 5.90
N LYS A 105 -2.93 -15.24 6.69
CA LYS A 105 -4.34 -14.96 7.00
C LYS A 105 -5.16 -14.65 5.76
N THR A 106 -4.68 -13.74 4.90
CA THR A 106 -5.40 -13.33 3.69
C THR A 106 -5.51 -14.48 2.70
N THR A 107 -4.45 -15.28 2.54
CA THR A 107 -4.48 -16.52 1.74
C THR A 107 -5.54 -17.49 2.26
N ASN A 108 -5.60 -17.73 3.57
CA ASN A 108 -6.62 -18.60 4.16
C ASN A 108 -8.04 -18.09 3.95
N TRP A 109 -8.26 -16.77 3.95
CA TRP A 109 -9.58 -16.18 3.67
C TRP A 109 -10.00 -16.34 2.22
N VAL A 110 -9.06 -16.19 1.28
CA VAL A 110 -9.31 -16.47 -0.14
C VAL A 110 -9.60 -17.96 -0.32
N LEU A 111 -8.75 -18.84 0.22
CA LEU A 111 -8.92 -20.29 0.09
C LEU A 111 -10.19 -20.81 0.75
N SER A 112 -10.67 -20.22 1.85
CA SER A 112 -11.97 -20.58 2.46
C SER A 112 -13.18 -19.95 1.76
N GLY A 113 -12.95 -18.96 0.89
CA GLY A 113 -14.02 -18.21 0.21
C GLY A 113 -14.64 -17.11 1.06
N ALA A 114 -14.01 -16.72 2.17
CA ALA A 114 -14.49 -15.62 3.03
C ALA A 114 -14.42 -14.26 2.32
N ILE A 115 -13.37 -14.03 1.52
CA ILE A 115 -13.21 -12.86 0.65
C ILE A 115 -12.16 -13.15 -0.43
N ALA A 116 -12.33 -12.63 -1.64
CA ALA A 116 -11.46 -12.95 -2.78
C ALA A 116 -10.44 -11.84 -3.15
N THR A 117 -10.52 -10.67 -2.50
CA THR A 117 -9.82 -9.42 -2.87
C THR A 117 -8.39 -9.30 -2.36
N PHE A 118 -7.72 -10.44 -2.12
CA PHE A 118 -6.31 -10.51 -1.78
C PHE A 118 -5.60 -11.44 -2.77
N PRO A 119 -4.35 -11.14 -3.18
CA PRO A 119 -3.51 -12.11 -3.88
C PRO A 119 -3.22 -13.32 -2.98
N LEU A 120 -3.15 -14.51 -3.56
CA LEU A 120 -2.75 -15.72 -2.83
C LEU A 120 -1.22 -15.76 -2.64
N MET A 121 -0.75 -16.11 -1.45
CA MET A 121 0.66 -16.48 -1.23
C MET A 121 0.83 -17.98 -1.43
N TYR A 122 1.42 -18.40 -2.54
CA TYR A 122 1.65 -19.81 -2.87
C TYR A 122 2.66 -20.48 -1.94
N HIS A 123 3.71 -19.77 -1.53
CA HIS A 123 4.77 -20.30 -0.67
C HIS A 123 5.53 -19.16 0.00
N TYR A 124 6.26 -19.48 1.08
CA TYR A 124 7.28 -18.60 1.65
C TYR A 124 8.51 -19.42 2.05
N ARG A 125 9.70 -18.84 1.95
CA ARG A 125 10.96 -19.51 2.26
C ARG A 125 11.96 -18.53 2.84
N ILE A 126 12.64 -18.92 3.91
CA ILE A 126 13.82 -18.19 4.39
C ILE A 126 15.04 -18.82 3.72
N ILE A 127 15.86 -18.00 3.07
CA ILE A 127 17.11 -18.44 2.44
C ILE A 127 18.28 -17.57 2.90
N PRO A 128 19.52 -18.08 2.90
CA PRO A 128 20.70 -17.24 3.07
C PRO A 128 20.77 -16.21 1.94
N PHE A 129 21.13 -14.97 2.27
CA PHE A 129 21.39 -13.94 1.29
C PHE A 129 22.53 -14.37 0.35
N SER A 130 22.37 -14.13 -0.94
CA SER A 130 23.41 -14.36 -1.94
C SER A 130 23.42 -13.18 -2.91
N GLY A 131 24.56 -12.51 -3.02
CA GLY A 131 24.73 -11.32 -3.87
C GLY A 131 25.75 -10.35 -3.25
N GLN A 132 26.05 -9.29 -3.99
CA GLN A 132 26.84 -8.19 -3.47
C GLN A 132 25.94 -7.25 -2.67
N ARG A 133 26.42 -6.81 -1.50
CA ARG A 133 25.74 -5.75 -0.75
C ARG A 133 26.15 -4.40 -1.31
N ALA A 134 25.19 -3.50 -1.46
CA ALA A 134 25.50 -2.11 -1.63
C ALA A 134 26.11 -1.58 -0.32
N ASP A 135 27.12 -0.71 -0.45
CA ASP A 135 27.63 0.02 0.71
C ASP A 135 26.49 0.88 1.29
N VAL A 136 26.43 0.93 2.62
CA VAL A 136 25.45 1.78 3.29
C VAL A 136 25.90 3.23 3.13
N ASP A 137 25.10 4.01 2.41
CA ASP A 137 25.25 5.45 2.37
C ASP A 137 24.91 6.04 3.75
N MET A 138 25.97 6.39 4.49
CA MET A 138 25.85 6.90 5.85
C MET A 138 25.27 8.32 5.91
N GLU A 139 25.37 9.11 4.84
CA GLU A 139 24.74 10.43 4.78
C GLU A 139 23.24 10.26 4.60
N ARG A 140 22.82 9.44 3.62
CA ARG A 140 21.42 9.10 3.41
C ARG A 140 20.77 8.44 4.63
N LEU A 141 21.51 7.63 5.38
CA LEU A 141 21.01 7.06 6.63
C LEU A 141 20.79 8.13 7.71
N ARG A 142 21.67 9.14 7.82
CA ARG A 142 21.47 10.24 8.77
C ARG A 142 20.22 11.04 8.40
N ASP A 143 20.07 11.39 7.13
CA ASP A 143 18.89 12.09 6.62
C ASP A 143 17.61 11.28 6.89
N TYR A 144 17.68 9.96 6.71
CA TYR A 144 16.60 9.06 7.04
C TYR A 144 16.24 9.10 8.53
N VAL A 145 17.23 8.98 9.42
CA VAL A 145 17.00 9.01 10.87
C VAL A 145 16.42 10.35 11.31
N GLU A 146 16.95 11.46 10.79
CA GLU A 146 16.44 12.81 11.04
C GLU A 146 14.97 12.91 10.60
N TYR A 147 14.67 12.48 9.38
CA TYR A 147 13.31 12.48 8.84
C TYR A 147 12.33 11.65 9.68
N TRP A 148 12.78 10.52 10.23
CA TRP A 148 11.98 9.63 11.09
C TRP A 148 12.09 9.98 12.58
N GLY A 149 11.97 11.26 12.95
CA GLY A 149 11.86 11.68 14.35
C GLY A 149 13.13 11.52 15.16
N ASN A 150 14.30 11.57 14.50
CA ASN A 150 15.59 11.24 15.11
C ASN A 150 15.57 9.86 15.79
N SER A 151 14.80 8.91 15.25
CA SER A 151 14.63 7.60 15.85
C SER A 151 15.84 6.71 15.60
N ALA A 152 16.68 6.56 16.63
CA ALA A 152 17.79 5.61 16.62
C ALA A 152 17.31 4.17 16.33
N ASN A 153 16.11 3.80 16.79
CA ASN A 153 15.52 2.48 16.53
C ASN A 153 15.21 2.27 15.05
N ALA A 154 14.68 3.29 14.36
CA ALA A 154 14.45 3.23 12.92
C ALA A 154 15.77 3.12 12.15
N GLY A 155 16.79 3.88 12.56
CA GLY A 155 18.14 3.82 11.98
C GLY A 155 18.80 2.45 12.14
N ASN A 156 18.79 1.89 13.36
CA ASN A 156 19.32 0.57 13.65
C ASN A 156 18.60 -0.51 12.84
N TYR A 157 17.27 -0.42 12.72
CA TYR A 157 16.52 -1.36 11.90
C TYR A 157 16.93 -1.27 10.42
N MET A 158 17.17 -0.06 9.89
CA MET A 158 17.60 0.09 8.49
C MET A 158 19.00 -0.46 8.25
N LEU A 159 19.92 -0.20 9.19
CA LEU A 159 21.27 -0.76 9.15
C LEU A 159 21.24 -2.29 9.12
N ASP A 160 20.53 -2.90 10.06
CA ASP A 160 20.44 -4.36 10.17
C ASP A 160 19.81 -5.00 8.94
N ARG A 161 18.84 -4.33 8.30
CA ARG A 161 18.26 -4.78 7.02
C ARG A 161 19.26 -4.69 5.88
N ALA A 162 20.03 -3.60 5.79
CA ALA A 162 21.05 -3.45 4.75
C ALA A 162 22.15 -4.51 4.86
N ILE A 163 22.43 -5.00 6.08
CA ILE A 163 23.43 -6.05 6.33
C ILE A 163 22.82 -7.43 6.67
N ALA A 164 21.56 -7.66 6.32
CA ALA A 164 20.86 -8.91 6.60
C ALA A 164 21.53 -10.12 5.94
N ASN A 165 21.77 -11.19 6.72
CA ASN A 165 22.37 -12.44 6.24
C ASN A 165 21.36 -13.40 5.59
N TYR A 166 20.07 -13.10 5.73
CA TYR A 166 18.98 -13.91 5.25
C TYR A 166 17.95 -13.06 4.53
N GLU A 167 17.13 -13.70 3.72
CA GLU A 167 15.96 -13.10 3.09
C GLU A 167 14.75 -13.98 3.33
N LEU A 168 13.60 -13.35 3.56
CA LEU A 168 12.30 -13.98 3.41
C LEU A 168 11.82 -13.77 1.98
N LEU A 169 11.57 -14.89 1.30
CA LEU A 169 10.92 -14.92 0.00
C LEU A 169 9.42 -15.13 0.18
N LEU A 170 8.61 -14.28 -0.41
CA LEU A 170 7.15 -14.41 -0.49
C LEU A 170 6.75 -14.65 -1.95
N PHE A 171 6.25 -15.85 -2.25
CA PHE A 171 5.79 -16.22 -3.59
C PHE A 171 4.29 -15.95 -3.69
N LEU A 172 3.93 -14.88 -4.39
CA LEU A 172 2.60 -14.31 -4.47
C LEU A 172 1.98 -14.52 -5.86
N GLU A 173 0.66 -14.55 -5.90
CA GLU A 173 -0.12 -14.51 -7.12
C GLU A 173 0.21 -13.25 -7.93
N TYR A 174 0.62 -13.45 -9.18
CA TYR A 174 0.85 -12.36 -10.11
C TYR A 174 -0.49 -11.78 -10.59
N ILE A 175 -0.69 -10.49 -10.32
CA ILE A 175 -1.82 -9.70 -10.81
C ILE A 175 -1.26 -8.64 -11.77
N PRO A 176 -1.79 -8.52 -13.01
CA PRO A 176 -1.08 -7.88 -14.10
C PRO A 176 -0.97 -6.36 -14.03
N TYR A 177 -1.89 -5.67 -13.34
CA TYR A 177 -1.93 -4.22 -13.35
C TYR A 177 -1.92 -3.63 -11.95
N VAL A 178 -1.16 -2.55 -11.78
CA VAL A 178 -1.29 -1.63 -10.65
C VAL A 178 -2.51 -0.74 -10.91
N LEU A 179 -3.35 -0.53 -9.90
CA LEU A 179 -4.62 0.18 -10.06
C LEU A 179 -4.42 1.63 -10.50
N GLU A 180 -3.43 2.32 -9.93
CA GLU A 180 -3.12 3.71 -10.29
C GLU A 180 -2.91 3.88 -11.80
N THR A 181 -2.00 3.10 -12.39
CA THR A 181 -1.68 3.19 -13.82
C THR A 181 -2.81 2.65 -14.68
N TRP A 182 -3.47 1.56 -14.26
CA TRP A 182 -4.61 1.01 -14.99
C TRP A 182 -5.78 1.99 -15.12
N LEU A 183 -6.03 2.81 -14.09
CA LEU A 183 -7.08 3.83 -14.12
C LEU A 183 -6.75 5.02 -15.03
N GLN A 184 -5.48 5.25 -15.38
CA GLN A 184 -5.10 6.28 -16.36
C GLN A 184 -5.64 5.91 -17.74
N ASP A 185 -5.54 4.63 -18.11
CA ASP A 185 -6.06 4.10 -19.37
C ASP A 185 -7.57 3.78 -19.31
N ASN A 186 -8.12 3.61 -18.10
CA ASN A 186 -9.50 3.18 -17.87
C ASN A 186 -10.25 4.12 -16.89
N PRO A 187 -10.30 5.44 -17.14
CA PRO A 187 -10.82 6.42 -16.17
C PRO A 187 -12.29 6.19 -15.81
N ASN A 188 -13.09 5.64 -16.73
CA ASN A 188 -14.50 5.34 -16.52
C ASN A 188 -14.77 4.06 -15.70
N LYS A 189 -13.72 3.38 -15.20
CA LYS A 189 -13.85 2.14 -14.42
C LYS A 189 -13.73 2.33 -12.92
N LEU A 190 -13.46 3.54 -12.43
CA LEU A 190 -13.17 3.85 -11.02
C LEU A 190 -14.21 3.32 -10.01
N GLN A 191 -15.50 3.32 -10.36
CA GLN A 191 -16.57 2.95 -9.43
C GLN A 191 -16.36 1.56 -8.82
N LYS A 192 -16.05 0.56 -9.65
CA LYS A 192 -15.92 -0.81 -9.18
C LYS A 192 -14.71 -1.01 -8.25
N PRO A 193 -13.48 -0.58 -8.59
CA PRO A 193 -12.36 -0.62 -7.66
C PRO A 193 -12.62 0.08 -6.34
N LEU A 194 -13.31 1.23 -6.34
CA LEU A 194 -13.65 1.93 -5.11
C LEU A 194 -14.60 1.12 -4.22
N ASP A 195 -15.60 0.45 -4.81
CA ASP A 195 -16.51 -0.45 -4.10
C ASP A 195 -15.81 -1.71 -3.56
N ASP A 196 -14.94 -2.33 -4.37
CA ASP A 196 -14.14 -3.50 -3.97
C ASP A 196 -13.17 -3.15 -2.82
N LEU A 197 -12.53 -1.98 -2.88
CA LEU A 197 -11.63 -1.48 -1.83
C LEU A 197 -12.37 -1.20 -0.53
N ARG A 198 -13.52 -0.51 -0.60
CA ARG A 198 -14.38 -0.28 0.57
C ARG A 198 -14.78 -1.60 1.24
N THR A 199 -15.14 -2.60 0.44
CA THR A 199 -15.49 -3.94 0.93
C THR A 199 -14.30 -4.60 1.63
N THR A 200 -13.12 -4.54 1.01
CA THR A 200 -11.89 -5.16 1.51
C THR A 200 -11.42 -4.54 2.83
N ILE A 201 -11.37 -3.21 2.92
CA ILE A 201 -10.98 -2.49 4.14
C ILE A 201 -12.00 -2.71 5.25
N THR A 202 -13.29 -2.74 4.91
CA THR A 202 -14.33 -3.08 5.89
C THR A 202 -14.15 -4.48 6.43
N PHE A 203 -13.81 -5.45 5.58
CA PHE A 203 -13.50 -6.80 6.01
C PHE A 203 -12.30 -6.82 6.96
N LEU A 204 -11.16 -6.20 6.61
CA LEU A 204 -9.98 -6.11 7.49
C LEU A 204 -10.32 -5.48 8.84
N ARG A 205 -11.05 -4.37 8.85
CA ARG A 205 -11.50 -3.71 10.07
C ARG A 205 -12.34 -4.64 10.96
N THR A 206 -13.27 -5.42 10.39
CA THR A 206 -14.06 -6.40 11.15
C THR A 206 -13.22 -7.54 11.72
N LYS A 207 -12.06 -7.84 11.12
CA LYS A 207 -11.07 -8.79 11.60
C LYS A 207 -10.05 -8.18 12.57
N GLY A 208 -10.14 -6.88 12.85
CA GLY A 208 -9.22 -6.18 13.75
C GLY A 208 -7.85 -5.93 13.12
N ILE A 209 -7.81 -5.67 11.80
CA ILE A 209 -6.59 -5.34 11.05
C ILE A 209 -6.73 -3.95 10.44
N ILE A 210 -5.64 -3.18 10.49
CA ILE A 210 -5.46 -1.92 9.76
C ILE A 210 -4.25 -2.11 8.83
N HIS A 211 -4.40 -1.81 7.55
CA HIS A 211 -3.37 -2.00 6.53
C HIS A 211 -2.27 -0.94 6.60
N PHE A 212 -2.67 0.33 6.80
CA PHE A 212 -1.83 1.52 6.83
C PHE A 212 -1.09 1.92 5.53
N ASP A 213 -1.34 1.20 4.44
CA ASP A 213 -0.64 1.44 3.16
C ASP A 213 -1.53 1.13 1.94
N ALA A 214 -2.81 1.50 2.04
CA ALA A 214 -3.85 1.19 1.05
C ALA A 214 -3.88 2.20 -0.12
N HIS A 215 -2.70 2.67 -0.54
CA HIS A 215 -2.57 3.60 -1.65
C HIS A 215 -2.67 2.91 -3.02
N PHE A 216 -3.06 3.61 -4.09
CA PHE A 216 -3.40 2.96 -5.38
C PHE A 216 -2.23 2.26 -6.08
N ARG A 217 -0.98 2.47 -5.65
CA ARG A 217 0.19 1.69 -6.10
C ARG A 217 0.34 0.32 -5.43
N ASN A 218 -0.28 0.10 -4.27
CA ASN A 218 -0.36 -1.19 -3.56
C ASN A 218 -1.70 -1.89 -3.80
N ILE A 219 -2.51 -1.36 -4.72
CA ILE A 219 -3.73 -1.98 -5.17
C ILE A 219 -3.49 -2.53 -6.57
N LEU A 220 -3.85 -3.79 -6.79
CA LEU A 220 -3.71 -4.46 -8.07
C LEU A 220 -5.07 -4.74 -8.70
N THR A 221 -5.11 -4.96 -10.01
CA THR A 221 -6.32 -5.34 -10.73
C THR A 221 -6.00 -6.27 -11.91
N ASP A 222 -6.91 -7.20 -12.20
CA ASP A 222 -6.90 -8.01 -13.41
C ASP A 222 -7.87 -7.46 -14.48
N GLY A 223 -8.36 -6.24 -14.28
CA GLY A 223 -9.40 -5.58 -15.09
C GLY A 223 -10.83 -6.00 -14.74
N LYS A 224 -11.01 -7.02 -13.88
CA LYS A 224 -12.32 -7.52 -13.42
C LYS A 224 -12.51 -7.43 -11.92
N GLN A 225 -11.45 -7.56 -11.12
CA GLN A 225 -11.47 -7.47 -9.66
C GLN A 225 -10.26 -6.68 -9.17
N THR A 226 -10.44 -6.01 -8.03
CA THR A 226 -9.38 -5.31 -7.32
C THR A 226 -8.84 -6.12 -6.15
N TYR A 227 -7.53 -6.03 -5.93
CA TYR A 227 -6.79 -6.78 -4.92
C TYR A 227 -5.93 -5.83 -4.07
N LEU A 228 -6.08 -5.91 -2.74
CA LEU A 228 -5.22 -5.19 -1.80
C LEU A 228 -3.98 -6.05 -1.49
N THR A 229 -2.79 -5.47 -1.57
CA THR A 229 -1.52 -6.15 -1.30
C THR A 229 -0.56 -5.26 -0.51
N ASP A 230 0.61 -5.81 -0.19
CA ASP A 230 1.69 -5.23 0.61
C ASP A 230 1.31 -5.00 2.08
N PHE A 231 1.65 -5.97 2.92
CA PHE A 231 1.35 -5.90 4.35
C PHE A 231 2.56 -5.48 5.18
N GLY A 232 3.54 -4.78 4.59
CA GLY A 232 4.77 -4.37 5.26
C GLY A 232 4.56 -3.41 6.44
N LEU A 233 3.43 -2.71 6.49
CA LEU A 233 3.06 -1.72 7.53
C LEU A 233 1.85 -2.13 8.38
N VAL A 234 1.35 -3.35 8.18
CA VAL A 234 0.10 -3.82 8.79
C VAL A 234 0.14 -3.85 10.31
N LEU A 235 -0.99 -3.50 10.94
CA LEU A 235 -1.20 -3.65 12.38
C LEU A 235 -2.42 -4.52 12.64
N ASP A 236 -2.19 -5.66 13.27
CA ASP A 236 -3.21 -6.64 13.59
C ASP A 236 -3.34 -6.76 15.11
N LYS A 237 -4.59 -6.71 15.63
CA LYS A 237 -4.87 -6.88 17.06
C LYS A 237 -4.36 -8.21 17.63
N SER A 238 -4.20 -9.24 16.81
CA SER A 238 -3.74 -10.55 17.25
C SER A 238 -2.22 -10.66 17.37
N PHE A 239 -1.46 -9.62 16.98
CA PHE A 239 -0.01 -9.61 17.18
C PHE A 239 0.34 -9.42 18.66
N THR A 240 1.59 -9.72 19.00
CA THR A 240 2.15 -9.39 20.32
C THR A 240 2.45 -7.89 20.40
N LEU A 241 1.39 -7.08 20.57
CA LEU A 241 1.43 -5.63 20.59
C LEU A 241 1.85 -5.06 21.95
N THR A 242 2.64 -3.98 21.92
CA THR A 242 2.90 -3.12 23.09
C THR A 242 1.63 -2.35 23.51
N LYS A 243 1.69 -1.65 24.66
CA LYS A 243 0.58 -0.78 25.11
C LYS A 243 0.33 0.35 24.11
N ASP A 244 1.39 0.95 23.58
CA ASP A 244 1.32 2.06 22.65
C ASP A 244 0.71 1.62 21.31
N GLU A 245 1.12 0.47 20.79
CA GLU A 245 0.53 -0.11 19.58
C GLU A 245 -0.96 -0.41 19.74
N LYS A 246 -1.38 -0.90 20.91
CA LYS A 246 -2.81 -1.13 21.21
C LYS A 246 -3.61 0.18 21.25
N SER A 247 -3.02 1.26 21.80
CA SER A 247 -3.64 2.58 21.81
C SER A 247 -3.72 3.15 20.40
N PHE A 248 -2.62 3.06 19.65
CA PHE A 248 -2.49 3.52 18.28
C PHE A 248 -3.49 2.81 17.34
N PHE A 249 -3.66 1.49 17.49
CA PHE A 249 -4.68 0.73 16.76
C PHE A 249 -6.08 1.32 16.99
N LYS A 250 -6.46 1.59 18.24
CA LYS A 250 -7.81 2.08 18.58
C LYS A 250 -8.09 3.44 17.94
N GLN A 251 -7.09 4.32 17.91
CA GLN A 251 -7.19 5.65 17.32
C GLN A 251 -7.33 5.59 15.79
N ASN A 252 -6.61 4.65 15.16
CA ASN A 252 -6.51 4.54 13.70
C ASN A 252 -7.49 3.59 13.02
N ALA A 253 -8.53 3.12 13.72
CA ALA A 253 -9.45 2.09 13.20
C ALA A 253 -10.19 2.45 11.89
N PHE A 254 -10.13 3.71 11.45
CA PHE A 254 -10.75 4.20 10.20
C PHE A 254 -9.73 4.76 9.19
N TYR A 255 -8.42 4.64 9.47
CA TYR A 255 -7.34 5.24 8.68
C TYR A 255 -7.39 4.83 7.20
N ASP A 256 -7.45 3.53 6.92
CA ASP A 256 -7.40 2.99 5.55
C ASP A 256 -8.52 3.53 4.64
N TYR A 257 -9.70 3.84 5.19
CA TYR A 257 -10.77 4.46 4.42
C TYR A 257 -10.39 5.87 3.96
N GLY A 258 -9.79 6.66 4.85
CA GLY A 258 -9.29 7.99 4.53
C GLY A 258 -8.17 7.90 3.50
N GLU A 259 -7.25 6.94 3.64
CA GLU A 259 -6.18 6.74 2.69
C GLU A 259 -6.69 6.38 1.28
N VAL A 260 -7.62 5.44 1.15
CA VAL A 260 -8.22 5.11 -0.16
C VAL A 260 -8.87 6.33 -0.80
N LEU A 261 -9.60 7.14 -0.02
CA LEU A 261 -10.25 8.33 -0.53
C LEU A 261 -9.24 9.42 -0.92
N ARG A 262 -8.17 9.62 -0.13
CA ARG A 262 -7.05 10.54 -0.48
C ARG A 262 -6.48 10.22 -1.85
N ASN A 263 -6.35 8.93 -2.18
CA ASN A 263 -5.77 8.48 -3.43
C ASN A 263 -6.61 8.84 -4.67
N LEU A 264 -7.91 9.12 -4.51
CA LEU A 264 -8.72 9.68 -5.60
C LEU A 264 -8.12 11.01 -6.09
N GLY A 265 -7.63 11.85 -5.17
CA GLY A 265 -7.04 13.14 -5.53
C GLY A 265 -5.82 13.02 -6.43
N HIS A 266 -5.06 11.92 -6.36
CA HIS A 266 -3.86 11.71 -7.20
C HIS A 266 -4.22 11.45 -8.66
N LEU A 267 -5.43 10.98 -8.95
CA LEU A 267 -5.86 10.65 -10.31
C LEU A 267 -5.96 11.87 -11.22
N ILE A 268 -6.06 13.09 -10.69
CA ILE A 268 -6.13 14.32 -11.51
C ILE A 268 -4.83 14.61 -12.26
N ARG A 269 -3.70 14.04 -11.81
CA ARG A 269 -2.38 14.29 -12.39
C ARG A 269 -2.31 13.86 -13.85
N SER A 270 -2.72 12.64 -14.16
CA SER A 270 -2.59 12.09 -15.53
C SER A 270 -3.43 12.88 -16.56
N PRO A 271 -4.72 13.18 -16.32
CA PRO A 271 -5.50 14.06 -17.20
C PRO A 271 -4.88 15.45 -17.38
N TYR A 272 -4.30 16.04 -16.33
CA TYR A 272 -3.61 17.33 -16.43
C TYR A 272 -2.33 17.24 -17.26
N ASP A 273 -1.51 16.22 -17.05
CA ASP A 273 -0.25 16.02 -17.79
C ASP A 273 -0.52 15.81 -19.30
N LEU A 274 -1.65 15.17 -19.63
CA LEU A 274 -2.14 14.94 -21.00
C LEU A 274 -2.83 16.14 -21.66
N CYS A 275 -3.14 17.21 -20.93
CA CYS A 275 -3.67 18.44 -21.54
C CYS A 275 -2.65 19.03 -22.52
N SER A 276 -3.15 19.67 -23.58
CA SER A 276 -2.27 20.44 -24.47
C SER A 276 -1.63 21.60 -23.70
N GLU A 277 -0.47 22.07 -24.14
CA GLU A 277 0.19 23.23 -23.51
C GLU A 277 -0.70 24.48 -23.51
N ASN A 278 -1.57 24.64 -24.51
CA ASN A 278 -2.56 25.72 -24.54
C ASN A 278 -3.64 25.54 -23.46
N ASP A 279 -4.11 24.32 -23.25
CA ASP A 279 -5.10 24.01 -22.21
C ASP A 279 -4.50 24.16 -20.80
N LYS A 280 -3.24 23.73 -20.60
CA LYS A 280 -2.51 23.98 -19.36
C LYS A 280 -2.37 25.48 -19.08
N ARG A 281 -2.01 26.30 -20.07
CA ARG A 281 -1.96 27.77 -19.91
C ARG A 281 -3.32 28.35 -19.54
N ARG A 282 -4.40 27.91 -20.18
CA ARG A 282 -5.77 28.34 -19.84
C ARG A 282 -6.14 28.00 -18.40
N ILE A 283 -5.81 26.80 -17.93
CA ILE A 283 -6.01 26.40 -16.54
C ILE A 283 -5.18 27.30 -15.60
N ILE A 284 -3.92 27.52 -15.93
CA ILE A 284 -3.00 28.35 -15.14
C ILE A 284 -3.53 29.77 -15.00
N GLU A 285 -3.91 30.40 -16.10
CA GLU A 285 -4.45 31.77 -16.14
C GLU A 285 -5.79 31.86 -15.39
N LYS A 286 -6.71 30.93 -15.66
CA LYS A 286 -8.07 30.97 -15.09
C LYS A 286 -8.08 30.81 -13.57
N TYR A 287 -7.21 29.95 -13.03
CA TYR A 287 -7.19 29.63 -11.60
C TYR A 287 -6.01 30.29 -10.85
N GLY A 288 -5.28 31.20 -11.51
CA GLY A 288 -4.20 31.97 -10.89
C GLY A 288 -3.05 31.10 -10.37
N ILE A 289 -2.73 30.02 -11.09
CA ILE A 289 -1.68 29.06 -10.69
C ILE A 289 -0.32 29.74 -10.89
N LYS A 290 0.46 29.84 -9.81
CA LYS A 290 1.79 30.45 -9.85
C LYS A 290 2.83 29.46 -10.38
N GLU A 291 3.88 29.98 -11.03
CA GLU A 291 5.06 29.17 -11.35
C GLU A 291 5.75 28.69 -10.06
N GLY A 292 6.32 27.48 -10.11
CA GLY A 292 7.09 26.92 -9.00
C GLY A 292 6.28 26.30 -7.87
N LEU A 293 4.95 26.18 -7.99
CA LEU A 293 4.14 25.46 -7.00
C LEU A 293 4.59 24.00 -6.86
N LYS A 294 4.60 23.51 -5.62
CA LYS A 294 4.83 22.09 -5.33
C LYS A 294 3.70 21.26 -5.96
N PRO A 295 3.95 20.01 -6.38
CA PRO A 295 2.94 19.17 -7.01
C PRO A 295 1.64 18.98 -6.19
N HIS A 296 1.71 19.07 -4.86
CA HIS A 296 0.52 18.96 -4.01
C HIS A 296 -0.33 20.24 -3.98
N GLU A 297 0.28 21.41 -4.10
CA GLU A 297 -0.42 22.70 -4.14
C GLU A 297 -1.20 22.84 -5.45
N LEU A 298 -0.54 22.51 -6.58
CA LEU A 298 -1.19 22.44 -7.88
C LEU A 298 -2.38 21.48 -7.85
N ARG A 299 -2.20 20.27 -7.29
CA ARG A 299 -3.27 19.29 -7.16
C ARG A 299 -4.44 19.84 -6.35
N SER A 300 -4.20 20.54 -5.23
CA SER A 300 -5.28 21.15 -4.45
C SER A 300 -6.10 22.11 -5.29
N ILE A 301 -5.44 23.03 -6.01
CA ILE A 301 -6.13 24.01 -6.87
C ILE A 301 -6.97 23.31 -7.94
N LEU A 302 -6.44 22.28 -8.59
CA LEU A 302 -7.18 21.52 -9.60
C LEU A 302 -8.40 20.80 -9.01
N LEU A 303 -8.27 20.20 -7.82
CA LEU A 303 -9.38 19.52 -7.16
C LEU A 303 -10.44 20.52 -6.66
N ASP A 304 -10.03 21.67 -6.15
CA ASP A 304 -10.90 22.78 -5.74
C ASP A 304 -11.79 23.27 -6.88
N ASN A 305 -11.25 23.28 -8.10
CA ASN A 305 -11.95 23.76 -9.29
C ASN A 305 -12.47 22.63 -10.21
N ILE A 306 -12.48 21.38 -9.76
CA ILE A 306 -12.72 20.21 -10.63
C ILE A 306 -14.06 20.24 -11.38
N GLU A 307 -15.11 20.77 -10.75
CA GLU A 307 -16.45 20.87 -11.34
C GLU A 307 -16.43 21.83 -12.53
N GLN A 308 -15.79 22.99 -12.38
CA GLN A 308 -15.66 23.98 -13.44
C GLN A 308 -14.72 23.49 -14.54
N ILE A 309 -13.59 22.86 -14.17
CA ILE A 309 -12.65 22.26 -15.13
C ILE A 309 -13.36 21.22 -16.02
N HIS A 310 -14.20 20.37 -15.42
CA HIS A 310 -15.00 19.40 -16.15
C HIS A 310 -16.07 20.07 -17.03
N ALA A 311 -16.77 21.10 -16.50
CA ALA A 311 -17.79 21.83 -17.25
C ALA A 311 -17.23 22.59 -18.47
N ASP A 312 -16.03 23.15 -18.34
CA ASP A 312 -15.36 23.85 -19.45
C ASP A 312 -14.83 22.90 -20.54
N GLY A 313 -14.70 21.60 -20.23
CA GLY A 313 -14.16 20.59 -21.14
C GLY A 313 -12.65 20.73 -21.43
N ILE A 314 -11.93 21.58 -20.69
CA ILE A 314 -10.48 21.83 -20.87
C ILE A 314 -9.66 20.57 -20.52
N MET A 315 -10.14 19.81 -19.53
CA MET A 315 -9.55 18.54 -19.12
C MET A 315 -10.62 17.44 -19.20
N LYS A 316 -10.31 16.34 -19.90
CA LYS A 316 -11.23 15.21 -20.03
C LYS A 316 -11.27 14.44 -18.72
N LEU A 317 -12.35 14.63 -17.96
CA LEU A 317 -12.57 13.96 -16.69
C LEU A 317 -13.83 13.08 -16.76
N ASP A 318 -13.75 11.90 -16.14
CA ASP A 318 -14.92 11.03 -16.01
C ASP A 318 -15.94 11.60 -15.01
N LYS A 319 -17.24 11.49 -15.33
CA LYS A 319 -18.32 12.04 -14.51
C LYS A 319 -18.38 11.43 -13.11
N PHE A 320 -18.16 10.12 -12.97
CA PHE A 320 -18.16 9.45 -11.67
C PHE A 320 -16.95 9.87 -10.85
N TYR A 321 -15.79 10.06 -11.48
CA TYR A 321 -14.61 10.61 -10.82
C TYR A 321 -14.86 12.01 -10.26
N VAL A 322 -15.38 12.94 -11.07
CA VAL A 322 -15.72 14.30 -10.62
C VAL A 322 -16.70 14.27 -9.44
N ALA A 323 -17.79 13.50 -9.56
CA ALA A 323 -18.76 13.34 -8.48
C ALA A 323 -18.14 12.77 -7.20
N SER A 324 -17.16 11.87 -7.33
CA SER A 324 -16.43 11.29 -6.19
C SER A 324 -15.55 12.33 -5.50
N ILE A 325 -14.82 13.15 -6.25
CA ILE A 325 -14.01 14.24 -5.67
C ILE A 325 -14.90 15.22 -4.90
N VAL A 326 -16.02 15.65 -5.49
CA VAL A 326 -16.98 16.57 -4.83
C VAL A 326 -17.53 15.94 -3.56
N LYS A 327 -17.98 14.68 -3.63
CA LYS A 327 -18.59 13.98 -2.51
C LYS A 327 -17.62 13.76 -1.34
N TYR A 328 -16.35 13.47 -1.63
CA TYR A 328 -15.35 13.11 -0.61
C TYR A 328 -14.33 14.22 -0.33
N ARG A 329 -14.54 15.44 -0.84
CA ARG A 329 -13.61 16.58 -0.79
C ARG A 329 -13.03 16.80 0.61
N SER A 330 -13.88 16.91 1.63
CA SER A 330 -13.42 17.17 3.01
C SER A 330 -12.53 16.06 3.57
N ILE A 331 -12.76 14.79 3.19
CA ILE A 331 -11.91 13.68 3.60
C ILE A 331 -10.58 13.71 2.86
N ILE A 332 -10.61 14.01 1.55
CA ILE A 332 -9.42 14.12 0.71
C ILE A 332 -8.50 15.22 1.28
N VAL A 333 -9.06 16.39 1.57
CA VAL A 333 -8.33 17.53 2.17
C VAL A 333 -7.78 17.14 3.54
N LEU A 334 -8.63 16.64 4.45
CA LEU A 334 -8.20 16.22 5.80
C LEU A 334 -7.00 15.25 5.77
N MET A 335 -7.05 14.26 4.88
CA MET A 335 -5.97 13.28 4.75
C MET A 335 -4.75 13.85 4.03
N GLN A 336 -4.95 14.73 3.04
CA GLN A 336 -3.85 15.39 2.34
C GLN A 336 -3.07 16.34 3.25
N ASP A 337 -3.77 17.10 4.11
CA ASP A 337 -3.18 17.97 5.13
C ASP A 337 -2.34 17.12 6.09
N PHE A 338 -2.92 16.04 6.63
CA PHE A 338 -2.20 15.14 7.53
C PHE A 338 -0.91 14.58 6.90
N PHE A 339 -0.96 14.16 5.63
CA PHE A 339 0.23 13.66 4.94
C PHE A 339 1.26 14.78 4.69
N SER A 340 0.82 15.98 4.29
CA SER A 340 1.70 17.12 4.07
C SER A 340 2.43 17.51 5.36
N ASP A 341 1.67 17.67 6.44
CA ASP A 341 2.19 17.99 7.77
C ASP A 341 3.17 16.92 8.25
N MET A 342 2.87 15.63 8.05
CA MET A 342 3.78 14.55 8.44
C MET A 342 5.07 14.52 7.60
N TRP A 343 4.99 14.84 6.31
CA TRP A 343 6.16 14.91 5.44
C TRP A 343 7.10 16.06 5.82
N GLU A 344 6.54 17.22 6.16
CA GLU A 344 7.33 18.42 6.52
C GLU A 344 7.75 18.43 7.99
N ASN A 345 7.10 17.65 8.86
CA ASN A 345 7.43 17.54 10.27
C ASN A 345 8.38 16.36 10.56
N ASN A 346 9.67 16.64 10.74
CA ASN A 346 10.65 15.62 11.11
C ASN A 346 10.38 15.01 12.50
N ASN A 347 9.66 15.66 13.43
CA ASN A 347 9.33 15.05 14.73
C ASN A 347 8.26 13.95 14.63
N LYS A 348 7.52 13.88 13.50
CA LYS A 348 6.51 12.86 13.22
C LYS A 348 5.43 12.73 14.31
N ASP A 349 5.13 13.84 15.00
CA ASP A 349 4.17 13.91 16.10
C ASP A 349 2.81 14.52 15.70
N THR A 350 2.66 14.95 14.43
CA THR A 350 1.38 15.40 13.86
C THR A 350 0.30 14.35 14.09
N LYS A 351 -0.87 14.79 14.57
CA LYS A 351 -2.01 13.92 14.87
C LYS A 351 -3.06 14.01 13.78
N LEU A 352 -3.43 12.87 13.23
CA LEU A 352 -4.63 12.78 12.40
C LEU A 352 -5.87 13.09 13.24
N ARG A 353 -6.76 13.93 12.72
CA ARG A 353 -8.05 14.27 13.34
C ARG A 353 -9.04 13.09 13.21
N HIS A 354 -8.81 12.02 13.97
CA HIS A 354 -9.53 10.75 13.84
C HIS A 354 -11.05 10.87 14.02
N ALA A 355 -11.50 11.72 14.95
CA ALA A 355 -12.93 11.93 15.21
C ALA A 355 -13.63 12.58 14.01
N GLU A 356 -12.97 13.56 13.39
CA GLU A 356 -13.43 14.25 12.19
C GLU A 356 -13.45 13.31 10.99
N LEU A 357 -12.38 12.53 10.77
CA LEU A 357 -12.36 11.51 9.70
C LEU A 357 -13.55 10.55 9.84
N ARG A 358 -13.80 10.05 11.06
CA ARG A 358 -14.92 9.14 11.32
C ARG A 358 -16.29 9.80 11.06
N LEU A 359 -16.44 11.09 11.38
CA LEU A 359 -17.67 11.83 11.14
C LEU A 359 -17.91 11.99 9.63
N LEU A 360 -16.92 12.51 8.90
CA LEU A 360 -17.00 12.72 7.45
C LEU A 360 -17.27 11.41 6.68
N LEU A 361 -16.66 10.30 7.10
CA LEU A 361 -16.92 8.99 6.51
C LEU A 361 -18.38 8.55 6.65
N LYS A 362 -19.05 8.91 7.74
CA LYS A 362 -20.48 8.62 7.96
C LYS A 362 -21.36 9.56 7.13
N GLU A 363 -21.06 10.86 7.14
CA GLU A 363 -21.85 11.88 6.43
C GLU A 363 -21.86 11.63 4.92
N THR A 364 -20.72 11.22 4.36
CA THR A 364 -20.60 10.86 2.95
C THR A 364 -21.17 9.47 2.63
N GLY A 365 -21.60 8.71 3.65
CA GLY A 365 -22.08 7.34 3.51
C GLY A 365 -21.03 6.35 3.01
N PHE A 366 -19.73 6.68 3.10
CA PHE A 366 -18.66 5.76 2.71
C PHE A 366 -18.58 4.58 3.68
N ILE A 367 -18.84 4.82 4.96
CA ILE A 367 -19.14 3.77 5.93
C ILE A 367 -20.62 3.84 6.32
N HIS A 368 -21.29 2.70 6.32
CA HIS A 368 -22.61 2.62 6.93
C HIS A 368 -22.48 2.68 8.45
N GLY A 369 -23.38 3.40 9.11
CA GLY A 369 -23.42 3.52 10.55
C GLY A 369 -23.41 2.12 11.18
N VAL A 370 -22.31 1.79 11.85
CA VAL A 370 -22.30 0.68 12.80
C VAL A 370 -23.29 1.09 13.88
N GLY A 371 -24.46 0.47 13.90
CA GLY A 371 -25.37 0.60 15.03
C GLY A 371 -24.56 0.42 16.31
N ASN A 372 -24.79 1.28 17.29
CA ASN A 372 -24.16 1.19 18.61
C ASN A 372 -24.48 -0.20 19.19
N GLY A 373 -23.60 -1.17 18.93
CA GLY A 373 -23.58 -2.46 19.60
C GLY A 373 -23.14 -2.19 21.02
N ARG A 374 -24.14 -2.17 21.91
CA ARG A 374 -23.97 -2.25 23.36
C ARG A 374 -23.19 -3.48 23.75
#